data_AF-A0A8T3BFG9-F1
#
_entry.id   AF-A0A8T3BFG9-F1
#
_cell.length_a   1.000
_cell.length_b   1.000
_cell.length_c   1.000
_cell.angle_alpha   90.00
_cell.angle_beta   90.00
_cell.angle_gamma   90.00
#
_symmetry.space_group_name_H-M   'P 1'
#
loop_
_entity.id
_entity.type
_entity.pdbx_description
1 polymer ?
#
loop_
_entity_poly.entity_id
_entity_poly.type
_entity_poly.pdbx_seq_one_letter_code
_entity_poly.pdbx_strand_id
1 'polypeptide(L)'
;MLSKVRGQASMLPNIRKSWFGKHLLYGLGNIVLRPIKLLRGGSQLLGVSHFCSISGLDSSLHIELVPCLHDNYAYLLHDIDTGTVGVVDPSDALPVIDALTRRNQNLTYILNTHHHYDHIGGNMELKERYGAKVIGCGKDKDNIPGIDIALHDGDTWMFAGHQVLVMETPGHTQGHISFYFPGCGAIFTGDTLFSLSCGKVFEGNSDQMLASLQKIMALPDDTAIYCGHEYTLSNSKFALSIEPRNKELVEYASQIAQLRYKNLPTIPTTLKMEKHCNPFLRTNSAEIRHSLGISAAASEAEALGIIRLAKDNF
;
A
#
# COMPACT_ATOMS: atom_id res chain seq x y z
N MET A 1 0.28 57.37 25.04
CA MET A 1 0.34 58.36 23.94
C MET A 1 -0.21 57.71 22.69
N LEU A 2 -1.16 58.38 22.04
CA LEU A 2 -1.95 57.96 20.87
C LEU A 2 -1.20 58.21 19.56
N SER A 3 -1.40 57.32 18.56
CA SER A 3 -1.71 57.62 17.13
C SER A 3 -1.76 56.26 16.40
N LYS A 4 -2.82 55.74 15.76
CA LYS A 4 -3.82 56.19 14.77
C LYS A 4 -3.26 56.71 13.44
N VAL A 5 -3.31 55.86 12.41
CA VAL A 5 -3.48 56.16 10.96
C VAL A 5 -4.23 54.95 10.35
N ARG A 6 -5.57 54.91 10.19
CA ARG A 6 -6.45 55.35 9.07
C ARG A 6 -5.89 55.09 7.66
N GLY A 7 -6.41 54.09 6.94
CA GLY A 7 -7.40 54.24 5.84
C GLY A 7 -6.73 53.86 4.51
N GLN A 8 -7.31 53.26 3.47
CA GLN A 8 -8.69 53.20 2.98
C GLN A 8 -8.80 52.03 1.95
N ALA A 9 -10.03 51.55 1.76
CA ALA A 9 -10.42 50.56 0.75
C ALA A 9 -10.58 51.19 -0.65
N SER A 10 -10.44 50.40 -1.72
CA SER A 10 -10.91 50.74 -3.07
C SER A 10 -11.79 49.63 -3.66
N MET A 11 -12.80 50.08 -4.39
CA MET A 11 -13.97 49.35 -4.87
C MET A 11 -13.74 48.63 -6.22
N LEU A 12 -14.57 47.60 -6.44
CA LEU A 12 -14.85 46.89 -7.69
C LEU A 12 -15.33 47.80 -8.84
N PRO A 13 -15.34 47.29 -10.09
CA PRO A 13 -16.65 46.88 -10.62
C PRO A 13 -16.67 45.57 -11.42
N ASN A 14 -17.85 44.93 -11.34
CA ASN A 14 -18.37 43.82 -12.14
C ASN A 14 -18.34 44.09 -13.65
N ILE A 15 -18.07 43.05 -14.45
CA ILE A 15 -18.56 42.96 -15.84
C ILE A 15 -19.16 41.57 -16.07
N ARG A 16 -20.49 41.53 -16.19
CA ARG A 16 -21.28 40.46 -16.82
C ARG A 16 -21.32 40.71 -18.33
N LYS A 17 -21.19 39.65 -19.14
CA LYS A 17 -21.81 39.56 -20.47
C LYS A 17 -22.29 38.13 -20.71
N SER A 18 -23.61 37.98 -20.83
CA SER A 18 -24.28 36.86 -21.49
C SER A 18 -24.71 37.31 -22.88
N TRP A 19 -24.63 36.44 -23.88
CA TRP A 19 -25.60 36.47 -24.99
C TRP A 19 -25.76 35.10 -25.67
N PHE A 20 -26.97 34.91 -26.18
CA PHE A 20 -27.62 33.71 -26.72
C PHE A 20 -27.15 33.32 -28.14
N GLY A 21 -27.42 32.07 -28.56
CA GLY A 21 -27.52 31.78 -30.00
C GLY A 21 -27.61 30.31 -30.47
N LYS A 22 -28.77 29.66 -30.23
CA LYS A 22 -29.55 28.74 -31.10
C LYS A 22 -28.91 27.53 -31.85
N HIS A 23 -29.46 26.35 -31.52
CA HIS A 23 -30.02 25.26 -32.36
C HIS A 23 -29.44 24.91 -33.75
N LEU A 24 -29.16 23.61 -33.96
CA LEU A 24 -29.77 22.84 -35.06
C LEU A 24 -29.86 21.33 -34.72
N LEU A 25 -31.08 20.79 -34.83
CA LEU A 25 -31.46 19.38 -34.89
C LEU A 25 -31.25 18.85 -36.31
N TYR A 26 -30.94 17.56 -36.50
CA TYR A 26 -31.34 16.62 -37.58
C TYR A 26 -30.51 15.34 -37.37
N GLY A 27 -30.98 14.10 -37.43
CA GLY A 27 -32.29 13.55 -37.76
C GLY A 27 -32.35 12.06 -37.38
N LEU A 28 -33.58 11.60 -37.11
CA LEU A 28 -33.97 10.21 -36.87
C LEU A 28 -33.97 9.42 -38.18
N GLY A 29 -33.33 8.26 -38.20
CA GLY A 29 -33.46 7.24 -39.23
C GLY A 29 -34.10 5.98 -38.65
N ASN A 30 -35.41 5.83 -38.81
CA ASN A 30 -36.15 4.59 -38.57
C ASN A 30 -35.85 3.58 -39.68
N ILE A 31 -35.54 2.34 -39.33
CA ILE A 31 -35.64 1.18 -40.24
C ILE A 31 -36.56 0.15 -39.58
N VAL A 32 -37.66 -0.13 -40.28
CA VAL A 32 -38.69 -1.12 -39.91
C VAL A 32 -38.47 -2.41 -40.70
N LEU A 33 -38.31 -3.51 -39.94
CA LEU A 33 -38.72 -4.91 -40.12
C LEU A 33 -38.87 -5.54 -41.52
N ARG A 34 -38.30 -6.76 -41.66
CA ARG A 34 -39.06 -7.96 -42.08
C ARG A 34 -38.56 -9.23 -41.39
N PRO A 35 -39.45 -10.19 -41.05
CA PRO A 35 -39.08 -11.46 -40.40
C PRO A 35 -38.87 -12.59 -41.42
N ILE A 36 -37.97 -13.53 -41.12
CA ILE A 36 -37.85 -14.81 -41.82
C ILE A 36 -38.18 -15.93 -40.80
N LYS A 37 -39.34 -16.56 -40.96
CA LYS A 37 -39.60 -17.98 -40.61
C LYS A 37 -39.09 -18.81 -41.81
N LEU A 38 -38.62 -20.04 -41.76
CA LEU A 38 -38.64 -21.17 -40.81
C LEU A 38 -37.57 -22.14 -41.35
N LEU A 39 -36.98 -23.00 -40.53
CA LEU A 39 -36.90 -24.45 -40.81
C LEU A 39 -36.38 -25.20 -39.58
N ARG A 40 -37.11 -26.28 -39.27
CA ARG A 40 -36.88 -27.24 -38.19
C ARG A 40 -35.66 -28.12 -38.51
N GLY A 41 -34.95 -28.55 -37.47
CA GLY A 41 -34.21 -29.81 -37.50
C GLY A 41 -33.04 -29.85 -36.53
N GLY A 42 -33.04 -30.83 -35.61
CA GLY A 42 -31.82 -31.27 -34.93
C GLY A 42 -31.70 -30.86 -33.47
N SER A 43 -32.33 -31.65 -32.60
CA SER A 43 -31.96 -31.76 -31.19
C SER A 43 -30.56 -32.35 -31.08
N GLN A 44 -29.61 -31.60 -30.54
CA GLN A 44 -28.47 -32.14 -29.80
C GLN A 44 -28.00 -31.09 -28.78
N LEU A 45 -28.31 -31.39 -27.52
CA LEU A 45 -27.69 -30.76 -26.36
C LEU A 45 -26.19 -31.04 -26.41
N LEU A 46 -25.39 -30.03 -26.73
CA LEU A 46 -23.96 -30.01 -26.44
C LEU A 46 -23.76 -28.92 -25.40
N GLY A 47 -23.34 -29.37 -24.21
CA GLY A 47 -23.13 -28.53 -23.04
C GLY A 47 -22.16 -27.40 -23.33
N VAL A 48 -22.61 -26.17 -23.10
CA VAL A 48 -21.75 -25.00 -23.07
C VAL A 48 -21.18 -24.93 -21.65
N SER A 49 -20.15 -25.73 -21.38
CA SER A 49 -19.19 -25.41 -20.33
C SER A 49 -18.17 -24.46 -20.93
N HIS A 50 -18.58 -23.21 -21.16
CA HIS A 50 -17.62 -22.13 -21.30
C HIS A 50 -17.13 -21.80 -19.88
N PHE A 51 -16.21 -22.62 -19.38
CA PHE A 51 -15.27 -22.13 -18.40
C PHE A 51 -14.43 -21.09 -19.14
N CYS A 52 -14.84 -19.84 -19.03
CA CYS A 52 -13.95 -18.73 -19.28
C CYS A 52 -12.88 -18.84 -18.20
N SER A 53 -11.82 -19.61 -18.50
CA SER A 53 -10.55 -19.41 -17.83
C SER A 53 -10.14 -18.00 -18.21
N ILE A 54 -10.42 -17.05 -17.32
CA ILE A 54 -9.81 -15.73 -17.37
C ILE A 54 -8.36 -15.95 -16.95
N SER A 55 -7.60 -16.54 -17.86
CA SER A 55 -6.16 -16.64 -17.76
C SER A 55 -5.60 -15.26 -18.07
N GLY A 56 -5.11 -14.59 -17.02
CA GLY A 56 -4.25 -13.41 -17.12
C GLY A 56 -4.95 -12.15 -17.58
N LEU A 57 -5.69 -11.48 -16.68
CA LEU A 57 -5.73 -10.03 -16.74
C LEU A 57 -4.34 -9.55 -16.31
N ASP A 58 -3.56 -9.07 -17.28
CA ASP A 58 -2.41 -8.22 -17.02
C ASP A 58 -2.90 -7.12 -16.05
N SER A 59 -2.32 -7.05 -14.85
CA SER A 59 -2.96 -6.31 -13.75
C SER A 59 -3.14 -4.85 -14.14
N SER A 60 -4.39 -4.39 -14.22
CA SER A 60 -4.78 -3.01 -14.50
C SER A 60 -4.46 -2.04 -13.35
N LEU A 61 -3.76 -2.49 -12.30
CA LEU A 61 -3.45 -1.71 -11.11
C LEU A 61 -2.04 -1.13 -11.20
N HIS A 62 -1.94 0.19 -11.30
CA HIS A 62 -0.66 0.91 -11.24
C HIS A 62 -0.43 1.49 -9.84
N ILE A 63 0.74 1.23 -9.25
CA ILE A 63 1.11 1.66 -7.91
C ILE A 63 2.11 2.83 -8.02
N GLU A 64 1.70 4.03 -7.60
CA GLU A 64 2.55 5.23 -7.50
C GLU A 64 2.98 5.44 -6.04
N LEU A 65 4.29 5.43 -5.80
CA LEU A 65 4.87 5.74 -4.50
C LEU A 65 4.94 7.28 -4.32
N VAL A 66 4.40 7.76 -3.20
CA VAL A 66 4.30 9.18 -2.85
C VAL A 66 5.12 9.41 -1.58
N PRO A 67 6.30 10.07 -1.67
CA PRO A 67 7.08 10.44 -0.50
C PRO A 67 6.32 11.43 0.38
N CYS A 68 6.25 11.12 1.68
CA CYS A 68 5.62 11.95 2.69
C CYS A 68 6.58 12.17 3.86
N LEU A 69 6.37 13.27 4.60
CA LEU A 69 7.16 13.63 5.78
C LEU A 69 8.67 13.57 5.48
N HIS A 70 9.43 12.80 6.26
CA HIS A 70 10.87 12.62 6.08
C HIS A 70 11.22 11.37 5.26
N ASP A 71 10.62 10.24 5.62
CA ASP A 71 10.94 8.93 5.02
C ASP A 71 9.73 8.02 4.85
N ASN A 72 8.51 8.51 5.08
CA ASN A 72 7.29 7.74 4.87
C ASN A 72 6.97 7.62 3.38
N TYR A 73 6.35 6.50 3.01
CA TYR A 73 5.73 6.32 1.71
C TYR A 73 4.23 6.04 1.85
N ALA A 74 3.44 6.91 1.21
CA ALA A 74 2.07 6.57 0.84
C ALA A 74 2.07 5.93 -0.55
N TYR A 75 1.04 5.14 -0.85
CA TYR A 75 0.92 4.45 -2.14
C TYR A 75 -0.41 4.75 -2.81
N LEU A 76 -0.38 5.46 -3.93
CA LEU A 76 -1.55 5.65 -4.77
C LEU A 76 -1.76 4.42 -5.66
N LEU A 77 -2.96 3.85 -5.59
CA LEU A 77 -3.39 2.69 -6.35
C LEU A 77 -4.33 3.18 -7.43
N HIS A 78 -3.91 3.09 -8.69
CA HIS A 78 -4.70 3.52 -9.83
C HIS A 78 -5.20 2.30 -10.61
N ASP A 79 -6.50 2.01 -10.53
CA ASP A 79 -7.10 1.05 -11.44
C ASP A 79 -7.38 1.74 -12.78
N ILE A 80 -6.73 1.26 -13.84
CA ILE A 80 -6.78 1.86 -15.17
C ILE A 80 -8.15 1.66 -15.83
N ASP A 81 -8.83 0.55 -15.55
CA ASP A 81 -10.06 0.18 -16.24
C ASP A 81 -11.27 0.98 -15.74
N THR A 82 -11.37 1.19 -14.43
CA THR A 82 -12.50 1.91 -13.82
C THR A 82 -12.16 3.37 -13.49
N GLY A 83 -10.88 3.73 -13.45
CA GLY A 83 -10.42 5.01 -12.94
C GLY A 83 -10.49 5.15 -11.42
N THR A 84 -10.83 4.08 -10.69
CA THR A 84 -10.84 4.06 -9.22
C THR A 84 -9.44 4.33 -8.68
N VAL A 85 -9.34 5.22 -7.69
CA VAL A 85 -8.08 5.52 -7.01
C VAL A 85 -8.20 5.24 -5.51
N GLY A 86 -7.23 4.51 -4.99
CA GLY A 86 -7.00 4.33 -3.55
C GLY A 86 -5.70 4.97 -3.12
N VAL A 87 -5.56 5.26 -1.83
CA VAL A 87 -4.25 5.59 -1.22
C VAL A 87 -4.04 4.72 0.00
N VAL A 88 -2.85 4.13 0.12
CA VAL A 88 -2.41 3.43 1.33
C VAL A 88 -1.57 4.38 2.18
N ASP A 89 -1.87 4.43 3.48
CA ASP A 89 -1.14 5.17 4.53
C ASP A 89 -0.80 6.64 4.19
N PRO A 90 -1.80 7.51 3.94
CA PRO A 90 -1.55 8.92 3.68
C PRO A 90 -1.08 9.65 4.96
N SER A 91 0.24 9.72 5.17
CA SER A 91 0.86 10.43 6.30
C SER A 91 0.41 11.90 6.39
N ASP A 92 0.34 12.55 5.23
CA ASP A 92 -0.07 13.94 5.04
C ASP A 92 -0.96 14.00 3.80
N ALA A 93 -2.00 14.83 3.83
CA ALA A 93 -2.93 14.98 2.73
C ALA A 93 -2.30 15.69 1.53
N LEU A 94 -1.42 16.66 1.74
CA LEU A 94 -0.96 17.56 0.68
C LEU A 94 -0.18 16.83 -0.44
N PRO A 95 0.81 15.96 -0.16
CA PRO A 95 1.52 15.21 -1.21
C PRO A 95 0.58 14.33 -2.06
N VAL A 96 -0.43 13.75 -1.42
CA VAL A 96 -1.45 12.91 -2.08
C VAL A 96 -2.36 13.78 -2.95
N ILE A 97 -2.81 14.93 -2.45
CA ILE A 97 -3.62 15.91 -3.20
C ILE A 97 -2.86 16.39 -4.44
N ASP A 98 -1.58 16.72 -4.30
CA ASP A 98 -0.75 17.18 -5.42
C ASP A 98 -0.60 16.09 -6.50
N ALA A 99 -0.37 14.84 -6.09
CA ALA A 99 -0.29 13.71 -7.01
C ALA A 99 -1.61 13.45 -7.76
N LEU A 100 -2.74 13.47 -7.06
CA LEU A 100 -4.07 13.33 -7.66
C LEU A 100 -4.38 14.50 -8.62
N THR A 101 -4.02 15.72 -8.24
CA THR A 101 -4.25 16.93 -9.04
C THR A 101 -3.45 16.91 -10.34
N ARG A 102 -2.19 16.45 -10.32
CA ARG A 102 -1.35 16.29 -11.53
C ARG A 102 -2.00 15.39 -12.59
N ARG A 103 -2.80 14.41 -12.16
CA ARG A 103 -3.48 13.45 -13.05
C ARG A 103 -4.97 13.76 -13.25
N ASN A 104 -5.49 14.83 -12.64
CA ASN A 104 -6.92 15.17 -12.61
C ASN A 104 -7.80 13.99 -12.17
N GLN A 105 -7.38 13.29 -11.12
CA GLN A 105 -8.08 12.12 -10.57
C GLN A 105 -8.76 12.46 -9.24
N ASN A 106 -9.83 11.72 -8.92
CA ASN A 106 -10.51 11.78 -7.63
C ASN A 106 -10.11 10.58 -6.75
N LEU A 107 -10.13 10.74 -5.43
CA LEU A 107 -9.82 9.67 -4.49
C LEU A 107 -11.10 8.93 -4.07
N THR A 108 -11.07 7.59 -4.14
CA THR A 108 -12.21 6.74 -3.76
C THR A 108 -12.00 6.09 -2.40
N TYR A 109 -10.80 5.57 -2.13
CA TYR A 109 -10.49 4.81 -0.92
C TYR A 109 -9.21 5.30 -0.23
N ILE A 110 -9.21 5.23 1.10
CA ILE A 110 -8.03 5.39 1.94
C ILE A 110 -7.87 4.09 2.72
N LEU A 111 -6.72 3.44 2.63
CA LEU A 111 -6.42 2.20 3.32
C LEU A 111 -5.34 2.48 4.36
N ASN A 112 -5.59 2.17 5.63
CA ASN A 112 -4.62 2.33 6.69
C ASN A 112 -4.17 0.98 7.23
N THR A 113 -2.86 0.77 7.28
CA THR A 113 -2.24 -0.44 7.83
C THR A 113 -2.32 -0.47 9.36
N HIS A 114 -2.15 0.67 10.01
CA HIS A 114 -2.24 0.83 11.46
C HIS A 114 -2.52 2.29 11.85
N HIS A 115 -2.61 2.56 13.16
CA HIS A 115 -3.10 3.83 13.69
C HIS A 115 -2.03 4.90 13.99
N HIS A 116 -0.74 4.67 13.74
CA HIS A 116 0.25 5.72 14.00
C HIS A 116 0.05 6.92 13.10
N TYR A 117 0.27 8.11 13.67
CA TYR A 117 -0.09 9.38 13.05
C TYR A 117 0.51 9.59 11.66
N ASP A 118 1.75 9.15 11.46
CA ASP A 118 2.44 9.22 10.18
C ASP A 118 1.92 8.24 9.12
N HIS A 119 0.87 7.48 9.40
CA HIS A 119 0.13 6.65 8.43
C HIS A 119 -1.33 7.09 8.25
N ILE A 120 -1.88 7.88 9.19
CA ILE A 120 -3.29 8.29 9.21
C ILE A 120 -3.50 9.81 9.18
N GLY A 121 -2.43 10.59 9.22
CA GLY A 121 -2.48 12.04 9.43
C GLY A 121 -3.26 12.78 8.34
N GLY A 122 -3.23 12.29 7.11
CA GLY A 122 -3.98 12.83 5.98
C GLY A 122 -5.44 12.35 5.87
N ASN A 123 -5.88 11.39 6.69
CA ASN A 123 -7.17 10.71 6.50
C ASN A 123 -8.36 11.67 6.43
N MET A 124 -8.51 12.53 7.44
CA MET A 124 -9.71 13.37 7.58
C MET A 124 -9.82 14.42 6.49
N GLU A 125 -8.69 15.06 6.13
CA GLU A 125 -8.67 16.07 5.07
C GLU A 125 -8.95 15.44 3.71
N LEU A 126 -8.33 14.30 3.39
CA LEU A 126 -8.58 13.58 2.13
C LEU A 126 -10.03 13.09 2.06
N LYS A 127 -10.58 12.59 3.17
CA LYS A 127 -11.98 12.17 3.26
C LYS A 127 -12.94 13.34 3.03
N GLU A 128 -12.72 14.47 3.70
CA GLU A 128 -13.56 15.67 3.54
C GLU A 128 -13.50 16.23 2.12
N ARG A 129 -12.29 16.28 1.54
CA ARG A 129 -12.06 16.84 0.20
C ARG A 129 -12.65 16.01 -0.92
N TYR A 130 -12.53 14.69 -0.86
CA TYR A 130 -12.86 13.80 -1.97
C TYR A 130 -14.09 12.92 -1.73
N GLY A 131 -14.62 12.90 -0.51
CA GLY A 131 -15.68 11.96 -0.12
C GLY A 131 -15.22 10.51 -0.06
N ALA A 132 -13.90 10.29 0.06
CA ALA A 132 -13.29 8.97 0.07
C ALA A 132 -13.76 8.13 1.27
N LYS A 133 -13.72 6.80 1.13
CA LYS A 133 -14.01 5.86 2.23
C LYS A 133 -12.72 5.39 2.87
N VAL A 134 -12.64 5.53 4.19
CA VAL A 134 -11.48 5.09 4.98
C VAL A 134 -11.69 3.64 5.40
N ILE A 135 -10.65 2.85 5.21
CA ILE A 135 -10.61 1.40 5.41
C ILE A 135 -9.46 1.11 6.37
N GLY A 136 -9.72 0.30 7.39
CA GLY A 136 -8.70 -0.08 8.36
C GLY A 136 -9.10 -1.29 9.19
N CYS A 137 -8.25 -1.65 10.14
CA CYS A 137 -8.51 -2.78 11.04
C CYS A 137 -9.67 -2.49 11.98
N GLY A 138 -10.58 -3.45 12.14
CA GLY A 138 -11.71 -3.34 13.06
C GLY A 138 -11.29 -3.21 14.52
N LYS A 139 -10.12 -3.75 14.91
CA LYS A 139 -9.56 -3.59 16.26
C LYS A 139 -9.07 -2.17 16.55
N ASP A 140 -8.70 -1.44 15.50
CA ASP A 140 -8.21 -0.06 15.58
C ASP A 140 -9.27 0.97 15.14
N LYS A 141 -10.54 0.57 15.08
CA LYS A 141 -11.63 1.43 14.60
C LYS A 141 -11.71 2.78 15.33
N ASP A 142 -11.49 2.78 16.64
CA ASP A 142 -11.55 4.00 17.46
C ASP A 142 -10.27 4.84 17.35
N ASN A 143 -9.18 4.25 16.83
CA ASN A 143 -7.87 4.89 16.68
C ASN A 143 -7.60 5.38 15.25
N ILE A 144 -8.31 4.88 14.23
CA ILE A 144 -8.18 5.29 12.83
C ILE A 144 -9.23 6.38 12.50
N PRO A 145 -8.81 7.64 12.29
CA PRO A 145 -9.72 8.76 12.05
C PRO A 145 -10.57 8.54 10.81
N GLY A 146 -11.88 8.61 11.00
CA GLY A 146 -12.85 8.60 9.91
C GLY A 146 -13.07 7.24 9.26
N ILE A 147 -12.65 6.12 9.88
CA ILE A 147 -12.90 4.78 9.34
C ILE A 147 -14.38 4.55 8.99
N ASP A 148 -14.64 4.13 7.75
CA ASP A 148 -15.96 3.76 7.23
C ASP A 148 -16.12 2.23 7.12
N ILE A 149 -15.04 1.53 6.78
CA ILE A 149 -15.01 0.08 6.55
C ILE A 149 -13.97 -0.54 7.48
N ALA A 150 -14.46 -1.36 8.41
CA ALA A 150 -13.63 -2.11 9.34
C ALA A 150 -13.43 -3.55 8.83
N LEU A 151 -12.18 -3.97 8.66
CA LEU A 151 -11.79 -5.29 8.17
C LEU A 151 -11.05 -6.08 9.26
N HIS A 152 -11.05 -7.41 9.15
CA HIS A 152 -10.45 -8.35 10.11
C HIS A 152 -9.54 -9.36 9.39
N ASP A 153 -8.78 -10.15 10.17
CA ASP A 153 -7.92 -11.20 9.63
C ASP A 153 -8.70 -12.16 8.71
N GLY A 154 -8.17 -12.40 7.52
CA GLY A 154 -8.77 -13.32 6.54
C GLY A 154 -9.91 -12.74 5.72
N ASP A 155 -10.35 -11.51 5.98
CA ASP A 155 -11.34 -10.84 5.14
C ASP A 155 -10.83 -10.67 3.71
N THR A 156 -11.74 -10.81 2.76
CA THR A 156 -11.53 -10.43 1.37
C THR A 156 -12.32 -9.18 1.06
N TRP A 157 -11.63 -8.13 0.62
CA TRP A 157 -12.23 -6.89 0.14
C TRP A 157 -11.96 -6.71 -1.36
N MET A 158 -12.79 -5.90 -2.04
CA MET A 158 -12.66 -5.67 -3.49
C MET A 158 -12.29 -4.22 -3.78
N PHE A 159 -11.12 -4.02 -4.38
CA PHE A 159 -10.70 -2.72 -4.92
C PHE A 159 -10.95 -2.72 -6.43
N ALA A 160 -12.03 -2.09 -6.91
CA ALA A 160 -12.31 -1.98 -8.34
C ALA A 160 -12.29 -3.33 -9.13
N GLY A 161 -12.65 -4.43 -8.48
CA GLY A 161 -12.57 -5.78 -9.08
C GLY A 161 -11.29 -6.56 -8.77
N HIS A 162 -10.28 -5.92 -8.19
CA HIS A 162 -9.10 -6.58 -7.62
C HIS A 162 -9.41 -7.13 -6.23
N GLN A 163 -9.08 -8.41 -6.01
CA GLN A 163 -9.16 -9.01 -4.70
C GLN A 163 -8.09 -8.42 -3.78
N VAL A 164 -8.46 -8.08 -2.55
CA VAL A 164 -7.57 -7.64 -1.48
C VAL A 164 -7.76 -8.58 -0.30
N LEU A 165 -6.73 -9.35 0.03
CA LEU A 165 -6.69 -10.23 1.19
C LEU A 165 -6.13 -9.45 2.38
N VAL A 166 -6.92 -9.36 3.45
CA VAL A 166 -6.52 -8.68 4.68
C VAL A 166 -5.86 -9.66 5.62
N MET A 167 -4.67 -9.30 6.09
CA MET A 167 -3.87 -10.11 7.00
C MET A 167 -3.62 -9.31 8.26
N GLU A 168 -4.13 -9.73 9.41
CA GLU A 168 -3.68 -9.16 10.68
C GLU A 168 -2.24 -9.55 10.93
N THR A 169 -1.42 -8.54 11.17
CA THR A 169 0.02 -8.64 11.36
C THR A 169 0.47 -7.93 12.66
N PRO A 170 -0.06 -8.35 13.83
CA PRO A 170 0.30 -7.73 15.10
C PRO A 170 1.80 -7.86 15.39
N GLY A 171 2.36 -6.83 16.02
CA GLY A 171 3.77 -6.79 16.38
C GLY A 171 4.20 -5.36 16.63
N HIS A 172 4.16 -4.53 15.58
CA HIS A 172 4.39 -3.10 15.70
C HIS A 172 3.32 -2.45 16.58
N THR A 173 2.07 -2.57 16.14
CA THR A 173 0.86 -2.31 16.92
C THR A 173 0.04 -3.61 17.03
N GLN A 174 -0.95 -3.66 17.93
CA GLN A 174 -1.85 -4.80 18.07
C GLN A 174 -2.91 -4.87 16.96
N GLY A 175 -3.32 -3.71 16.42
CA GLY A 175 -4.31 -3.59 15.36
C GLY A 175 -3.74 -3.57 13.95
N HIS A 176 -2.44 -3.78 13.76
CA HIS A 176 -1.81 -3.71 12.44
C HIS A 176 -2.37 -4.76 11.47
N ILE A 177 -2.69 -4.34 10.24
CA ILE A 177 -3.05 -5.19 9.11
C ILE A 177 -2.16 -4.91 7.90
N SER A 178 -1.95 -5.94 7.08
CA SER A 178 -1.32 -5.84 5.76
C SER A 178 -2.35 -6.13 4.68
N PHE A 179 -2.25 -5.45 3.53
CA PHE A 179 -3.15 -5.63 2.40
C PHE A 179 -2.43 -6.35 1.26
N TYR A 180 -2.81 -7.59 0.95
CA TYR A 180 -2.23 -8.35 -0.15
C TYR A 180 -3.16 -8.36 -1.36
N PHE A 181 -2.64 -7.95 -2.51
CA PHE A 181 -3.30 -7.94 -3.81
C PHE A 181 -2.72 -9.09 -4.66
N PRO A 182 -3.28 -10.31 -4.59
CA PRO A 182 -2.74 -11.47 -5.30
C PRO A 182 -2.70 -11.28 -6.83
N GLY A 183 -3.67 -10.56 -7.40
CA GLY A 183 -3.75 -10.34 -8.85
C GLY A 183 -2.59 -9.54 -9.45
N CYS A 184 -1.93 -8.70 -8.66
CA CYS A 184 -0.74 -7.94 -9.07
C CYS A 184 0.53 -8.35 -8.29
N GLY A 185 0.44 -9.38 -7.45
CA GLY A 185 1.57 -9.84 -6.64
C GLY A 185 2.15 -8.76 -5.72
N ALA A 186 1.33 -7.90 -5.13
CA ALA A 186 1.79 -6.80 -4.27
C ALA A 186 1.23 -6.90 -2.86
N ILE A 187 2.04 -6.61 -1.84
CA ILE A 187 1.60 -6.48 -0.45
C ILE A 187 2.02 -5.13 0.14
N PHE A 188 1.08 -4.49 0.82
CA PHE A 188 1.32 -3.29 1.63
C PHE A 188 1.48 -3.71 3.09
N THR A 189 2.70 -3.63 3.62
CA THR A 189 3.07 -4.20 4.92
C THR A 189 3.10 -3.20 6.06
N GLY A 190 2.88 -1.90 5.76
CA GLY A 190 3.05 -0.82 6.71
C GLY A 190 4.38 -0.96 7.44
N ASP A 191 4.28 -1.04 8.76
CA ASP A 191 5.42 -1.10 9.67
C ASP A 191 5.69 -2.50 10.23
N THR A 192 5.03 -3.52 9.69
CA THR A 192 5.33 -4.92 10.07
C THR A 192 6.66 -5.36 9.47
N LEU A 193 6.79 -5.27 8.14
CA LEU A 193 7.97 -5.70 7.39
C LEU A 193 8.49 -4.54 6.55
N PHE A 194 9.77 -4.24 6.69
CA PHE A 194 10.53 -3.33 5.83
C PHE A 194 11.55 -4.10 5.02
N SER A 195 12.16 -3.47 4.02
CA SER A 195 13.36 -4.05 3.43
C SER A 195 14.49 -4.10 4.46
N LEU A 196 15.02 -5.30 4.69
CA LEU A 196 16.10 -5.63 5.63
C LEU A 196 15.79 -5.38 7.12
N SER A 197 14.53 -5.13 7.51
CA SER A 197 14.13 -5.16 8.92
C SER A 197 12.66 -5.49 9.14
N CYS A 198 12.22 -5.56 10.39
CA CYS A 198 10.81 -5.43 10.78
C CYS A 198 10.57 -4.14 11.58
N GLY A 199 9.31 -3.86 11.91
CA GLY A 199 8.93 -2.80 12.85
C GLY A 199 9.58 -2.92 14.21
N LYS A 200 9.70 -1.79 14.92
CA LYS A 200 9.85 -1.84 16.38
C LYS A 200 8.59 -2.42 17.00
N VAL A 201 8.74 -3.18 18.06
CA VAL A 201 7.62 -3.82 18.76
C VAL A 201 7.14 -2.86 19.86
N PHE A 202 6.20 -1.97 19.54
CA PHE A 202 5.68 -0.99 20.50
C PHE A 202 4.58 -1.58 21.38
N GLU A 203 3.63 -2.30 20.77
CA GLU A 203 2.48 -2.85 21.49
C GLU A 203 2.47 -4.39 21.50
N GLY A 204 3.17 -5.01 20.56
CA GLY A 204 3.23 -6.46 20.39
C GLY A 204 4.26 -7.16 21.26
N ASN A 205 4.61 -8.37 20.82
CA ASN A 205 5.77 -9.12 21.32
C ASN A 205 6.47 -9.88 20.17
N SER A 206 7.59 -10.53 20.47
CA SER A 206 8.39 -11.23 19.46
C SER A 206 7.67 -12.43 18.84
N ASP A 207 6.83 -13.15 19.59
CA ASP A 207 6.00 -14.25 19.05
C ASP A 207 4.97 -13.72 18.04
N GLN A 208 4.30 -12.61 18.37
CA GLN A 208 3.34 -11.97 17.47
C GLN A 208 4.02 -11.47 16.20
N MET A 209 5.13 -10.73 16.33
CA MET A 209 5.89 -10.26 15.16
C MET A 209 6.39 -11.42 14.31
N LEU A 210 6.92 -12.49 14.92
CA LEU A 210 7.36 -13.68 14.18
C LEU A 210 6.20 -14.32 13.41
N ALA A 211 5.05 -14.53 14.05
CA ALA A 211 3.88 -15.10 13.39
C ALA A 211 3.40 -14.24 12.22
N SER A 212 3.40 -12.90 12.39
CA SER A 212 3.07 -11.94 11.33
C SER A 212 4.02 -12.02 10.14
N LEU A 213 5.33 -12.08 10.40
CA LEU A 213 6.34 -12.25 9.36
C LEU A 213 6.22 -13.61 8.66
N GLN A 214 5.89 -14.67 9.39
CA GLN A 214 5.65 -16.00 8.82
C GLN A 214 4.43 -16.03 7.90
N LYS A 215 3.33 -15.33 8.24
CA LYS A 215 2.19 -15.15 7.34
C LYS A 215 2.62 -14.50 6.02
N ILE A 216 3.41 -13.42 6.08
CA ILE A 216 3.92 -12.73 4.89
C ILE A 216 4.89 -13.62 4.09
N MET A 217 5.78 -14.36 4.77
CA MET A 217 6.74 -15.28 4.13
C MET A 217 6.08 -16.45 3.40
N ALA A 218 4.84 -16.80 3.74
CA ALA A 218 4.08 -17.85 3.06
C ALA A 218 3.54 -17.41 1.68
N LEU A 219 3.62 -16.13 1.33
CA LEU A 219 3.25 -15.61 0.02
C LEU A 219 4.28 -16.00 -1.07
N PRO A 220 3.92 -15.88 -2.37
CA PRO A 220 4.84 -16.13 -3.48
C PRO A 220 6.13 -15.30 -3.39
N ASP A 221 7.26 -15.89 -3.77
CA ASP A 221 8.59 -15.27 -3.70
C ASP A 221 8.71 -13.98 -4.53
N ASP A 222 7.97 -13.87 -5.63
CA ASP A 222 7.91 -12.70 -6.50
C ASP A 222 6.98 -11.59 -5.97
N THR A 223 6.36 -11.77 -4.81
CA THR A 223 5.52 -10.73 -4.19
C THR A 223 6.34 -9.47 -3.92
N ALA A 224 5.92 -8.35 -4.52
CA ALA A 224 6.46 -7.03 -4.28
C ALA A 224 5.99 -6.48 -2.93
N ILE A 225 6.92 -6.02 -2.10
CA ILE A 225 6.65 -5.48 -0.77
C ILE A 225 6.73 -3.96 -0.79
N TYR A 226 5.63 -3.32 -0.40
CA TYR A 226 5.49 -1.87 -0.26
C TYR A 226 5.31 -1.53 1.23
N CYS A 227 6.40 -1.12 1.88
CA CYS A 227 6.45 -0.88 3.33
C CYS A 227 6.34 0.62 3.69
N GLY A 228 6.10 0.93 4.96
CA GLY A 228 5.80 2.29 5.42
C GLY A 228 6.92 3.33 5.23
N HIS A 229 8.19 2.90 5.24
CA HIS A 229 9.34 3.80 5.34
C HIS A 229 10.55 3.43 4.48
N GLU A 230 11.33 4.45 4.10
CA GLU A 230 12.64 4.34 3.43
C GLU A 230 13.79 4.12 4.44
N TYR A 231 13.73 3.02 5.18
CA TYR A 231 14.76 2.62 6.16
C TYR A 231 15.86 1.74 5.60
N THR A 232 15.79 1.35 4.33
CA THR A 232 16.56 0.25 3.77
C THR A 232 18.08 0.44 3.90
N LEU A 233 18.59 1.68 3.79
CA LEU A 233 20.03 1.95 3.94
C LEU A 233 20.52 1.85 5.40
N SER A 234 19.72 2.26 6.39
CA SER A 234 20.11 2.06 7.80
C SER A 234 19.96 0.60 8.19
N ASN A 235 18.92 -0.07 7.67
CA ASN A 235 18.68 -1.50 7.85
C ASN A 235 19.82 -2.34 7.28
N SER A 236 20.33 -2.01 6.09
CA SER A 236 21.44 -2.75 5.47
C SER A 236 22.74 -2.67 6.28
N LYS A 237 23.01 -1.52 6.92
CA LYS A 237 24.18 -1.38 7.82
C LYS A 237 24.07 -2.30 9.03
N PHE A 238 22.89 -2.40 9.64
CA PHE A 238 22.66 -3.33 10.74
C PHE A 238 22.75 -4.79 10.27
N ALA A 239 22.09 -5.13 9.16
CA ALA A 239 22.14 -6.49 8.63
C ALA A 239 23.60 -6.94 8.34
N LEU A 240 24.41 -6.06 7.74
CA LEU A 240 25.83 -6.33 7.47
C LEU A 240 26.69 -6.43 8.73
N SER A 241 26.30 -5.80 9.84
CA SER A 241 27.06 -5.92 11.09
C SER A 241 26.90 -7.30 11.75
N ILE A 242 25.81 -8.01 11.46
CA ILE A 242 25.49 -9.32 12.05
C ILE A 242 25.59 -10.50 11.06
N GLU A 243 25.53 -10.26 9.75
CA GLU A 243 25.68 -11.28 8.70
C GLU A 243 26.62 -10.86 7.54
N PRO A 244 27.87 -10.43 7.83
CA PRO A 244 28.77 -9.83 6.83
C PRO A 244 29.22 -10.78 5.70
N ARG A 245 29.09 -12.11 5.86
CA ARG A 245 29.50 -13.07 4.82
C ARG A 245 28.37 -13.47 3.87
N ASN A 246 27.15 -12.98 4.11
CA ASN A 246 26.04 -13.18 3.18
C ASN A 246 26.27 -12.36 1.91
N LYS A 247 26.67 -13.03 0.83
CA LYS A 247 27.01 -12.38 -0.45
C LYS A 247 25.82 -11.66 -1.09
N GLU A 248 24.62 -12.23 -0.96
CA GLU A 248 23.38 -11.62 -1.49
C GLU A 248 23.08 -10.32 -0.75
N LEU A 249 23.23 -10.31 0.58
CA LEU A 249 23.10 -9.11 1.39
C LEU A 249 24.16 -8.04 1.06
N VAL A 250 25.42 -8.45 0.86
CA VAL A 250 26.51 -7.52 0.50
C VAL A 250 26.23 -6.85 -0.85
N GLU A 251 25.81 -7.62 -1.85
CA GLU A 251 25.46 -7.08 -3.16
C GLU A 251 24.23 -6.16 -3.08
N TYR A 252 23.18 -6.61 -2.38
CA TYR A 252 21.96 -5.84 -2.23
C TYR A 252 22.21 -4.52 -1.47
N ALA A 253 23.00 -4.54 -0.41
CA ALA A 253 23.41 -3.33 0.33
C ALA A 253 24.18 -2.34 -0.55
N SER A 254 24.99 -2.82 -1.50
CA SER A 254 25.67 -1.96 -2.48
C SER A 254 24.68 -1.29 -3.43
N GLN A 255 23.70 -2.04 -3.94
CA GLN A 255 22.63 -1.51 -4.80
C GLN A 255 21.79 -0.46 -4.05
N ILE A 256 21.42 -0.73 -2.80
CA ILE A 256 20.72 0.19 -1.91
C ILE A 256 21.52 1.50 -1.75
N ALA A 257 22.82 1.40 -1.47
CA ALA A 257 23.67 2.58 -1.33
C ALA A 257 23.72 3.42 -2.62
N GLN A 258 23.76 2.78 -3.79
CA GLN A 258 23.73 3.48 -5.08
C GLN A 258 22.39 4.17 -5.35
N LEU A 259 21.27 3.54 -5.03
CA LEU A 259 19.93 4.13 -5.16
C LEU A 259 19.80 5.35 -4.24
N ARG A 260 20.15 5.21 -2.97
CA ARG A 260 20.05 6.30 -2.00
C ARG A 260 21.03 7.44 -2.27
N TYR A 261 22.22 7.16 -2.79
CA TYR A 261 23.15 8.21 -3.27
C TYR A 261 22.52 9.09 -4.37
N LYS A 262 21.63 8.51 -5.20
CA LYS A 262 20.87 9.22 -6.24
C LYS A 262 19.52 9.75 -5.74
N ASN A 263 19.23 9.67 -4.44
CA ASN A 263 17.92 9.97 -3.84
C ASN A 263 16.75 9.19 -4.45
N LEU A 264 16.99 7.99 -4.98
CA LEU A 264 15.94 7.11 -5.50
C LEU A 264 15.39 6.20 -4.40
N PRO A 265 14.08 5.87 -4.41
CA PRO A 265 13.51 4.88 -3.51
C PRO A 265 14.16 3.50 -3.67
N THR A 266 14.13 2.72 -2.60
CA THR A 266 14.55 1.30 -2.57
C THR A 266 13.36 0.34 -2.54
N ILE A 267 12.14 0.90 -2.55
CA ILE A 267 10.86 0.20 -2.52
C ILE A 267 10.20 0.30 -3.90
N PRO A 268 9.53 -0.78 -4.39
CA PRO A 268 9.35 -2.06 -3.72
C PRO A 268 10.62 -2.92 -3.67
N THR A 269 10.72 -3.75 -2.63
CA THR A 269 11.58 -4.95 -2.61
C THR A 269 10.74 -6.18 -3.01
N THR A 270 11.34 -7.37 -3.06
CA THR A 270 10.62 -8.63 -3.30
C THR A 270 10.74 -9.55 -2.08
N LEU A 271 9.72 -10.36 -1.82
CA LEU A 271 9.75 -11.31 -0.72
C LEU A 271 10.93 -12.29 -0.82
N LYS A 272 11.30 -12.70 -2.03
CA LYS A 272 12.52 -13.47 -2.28
C LYS A 272 13.75 -12.76 -1.72
N MET A 273 13.99 -11.51 -2.11
CA MET A 273 15.14 -10.74 -1.62
C MET A 273 15.14 -10.65 -0.09
N GLU A 274 13.98 -10.42 0.51
CA GLU A 274 13.86 -10.34 1.97
C GLU A 274 14.16 -11.68 2.67
N LYS A 275 13.68 -12.82 2.15
CA LYS A 275 14.04 -14.15 2.70
C LYS A 275 15.56 -14.42 2.65
N HIS A 276 16.23 -13.90 1.63
CA HIS A 276 17.67 -14.07 1.43
C HIS A 276 18.53 -13.10 2.28
N CYS A 277 18.03 -11.89 2.57
CA CYS A 277 18.86 -10.81 3.13
C CYS A 277 18.37 -10.24 4.46
N ASN A 278 17.09 -10.36 4.80
CA ASN A 278 16.50 -9.71 5.97
C ASN A 278 16.78 -10.52 7.24
N PRO A 279 17.51 -9.99 8.24
CA PRO A 279 17.87 -10.75 9.43
C PRO A 279 16.66 -11.22 10.25
N PHE A 280 15.51 -10.53 10.15
CA PHE A 280 14.28 -10.89 10.87
C PHE A 280 13.49 -12.01 10.18
N LEU A 281 13.79 -12.32 8.92
CA LEU A 281 13.29 -13.50 8.21
C LEU A 281 14.29 -14.67 8.23
N ARG A 282 15.44 -14.46 8.88
CA ARG A 282 16.59 -15.37 8.91
C ARG A 282 17.01 -15.68 10.35
N THR A 283 16.05 -15.72 11.27
CA THR A 283 16.24 -16.02 12.71
C THR A 283 17.00 -17.34 12.96
N ASN A 284 16.97 -18.27 12.00
CA ASN A 284 17.71 -19.54 12.04
C ASN A 284 19.11 -19.50 11.41
N SER A 285 19.56 -18.36 10.89
CA SER A 285 20.93 -18.22 10.35
C SER A 285 21.95 -18.46 11.46
N ALA A 286 22.83 -19.44 11.24
CA ALA A 286 23.91 -19.75 12.17
C ALA A 286 24.87 -18.56 12.35
N GLU A 287 25.08 -17.75 11.30
CA GLU A 287 25.93 -16.57 11.36
C GLU A 287 25.30 -15.47 12.20
N ILE A 288 24.03 -15.13 11.95
CA ILE A 288 23.31 -14.13 12.77
C ILE A 288 23.29 -14.54 14.23
N ARG A 289 22.95 -15.81 14.51
CA ARG A 289 22.92 -16.33 15.88
C ARG A 289 24.30 -16.26 16.54
N HIS A 290 25.36 -16.62 15.83
CA HIS A 290 26.72 -16.52 16.34
C HIS A 290 27.13 -15.06 16.62
N SER A 291 26.91 -14.14 15.68
CA SER A 291 27.26 -12.72 15.81
C SER A 291 26.59 -12.04 17.00
N LEU A 292 25.38 -12.46 17.36
CA LEU A 292 24.61 -11.91 18.48
C LEU A 292 24.66 -12.76 19.76
N GLY A 293 25.44 -13.85 19.78
CA GLY A 293 25.50 -14.75 20.93
C GLY A 293 24.17 -15.45 21.26
N ILE A 294 23.29 -15.62 20.27
CA ILE A 294 22.00 -16.30 20.42
C ILE A 294 22.26 -17.81 20.53
N SER A 295 21.72 -18.43 21.58
CA SER A 295 21.83 -19.88 21.81
C SER A 295 21.27 -20.67 20.62
N ALA A 296 21.92 -21.79 20.26
CA ALA A 296 21.39 -22.72 19.29
C ALA A 296 20.06 -23.37 19.74
N ALA A 297 19.80 -23.42 21.06
CA ALA A 297 18.56 -23.92 21.62
C ALA A 297 17.45 -22.85 21.72
N ALA A 298 17.77 -21.58 21.47
CA ALA A 298 16.76 -20.51 21.49
C ALA A 298 15.73 -20.72 20.38
N SER A 299 14.46 -20.48 20.70
CA SER A 299 13.38 -20.44 19.72
C SER A 299 13.58 -19.32 18.71
N GLU A 300 12.86 -19.38 17.59
CA GLU A 300 12.89 -18.30 16.60
C GLU A 300 12.34 -16.98 17.16
N ALA A 301 11.36 -17.02 18.05
CA ALA A 301 10.79 -15.83 18.67
C ALA A 301 11.79 -15.17 19.62
N GLU A 302 12.50 -15.97 20.43
CA GLU A 302 13.60 -15.48 21.26
C GLU A 302 14.73 -14.88 20.40
N ALA A 303 15.12 -15.56 19.32
CA ALA A 303 16.11 -15.04 18.38
C ALA A 303 15.66 -13.71 17.75
N LEU A 304 14.41 -13.61 17.30
CA LEU A 304 13.83 -12.38 16.76
C LEU A 304 13.87 -11.25 17.80
N GLY A 305 13.51 -11.52 19.05
CA GLY A 305 13.57 -10.55 20.14
C GLY A 305 14.98 -10.02 20.38
N ILE A 306 16.00 -10.90 20.37
CA ILE A 306 17.40 -10.51 20.53
C ILE A 306 17.89 -9.69 19.32
N ILE A 307 17.57 -10.11 18.09
CA ILE A 307 17.91 -9.35 16.88
C ILE A 307 17.26 -7.96 16.91
N ARG A 308 15.98 -7.88 17.33
CA ARG A 308 15.23 -6.63 17.47
C ARG A 308 15.88 -5.68 18.47
N LEU A 309 16.20 -6.19 19.66
CA LEU A 309 16.88 -5.42 20.70
C LEU A 309 18.27 -4.96 20.26
N ALA A 310 19.01 -5.79 19.54
CA ALA A 310 20.31 -5.41 18.97
C ALA A 310 20.16 -4.27 17.95
N LYS A 311 19.15 -4.32 17.08
CA LYS A 311 18.87 -3.26 16.11
C LYS A 311 18.41 -1.96 16.75
N ASP A 312 17.65 -2.05 17.85
CA ASP A 312 17.16 -0.87 18.56
C ASP A 312 18.28 -0.09 19.27
N ASN A 313 19.42 -0.74 19.53
CA ASN A 313 20.61 -0.17 20.17
C ASN A 313 21.81 0.02 19.21
N PHE A 314 21.62 -0.14 17.90
CA PHE A 314 22.65 0.02 16.86
C PHE A 314 22.70 1.46 16.32
#